data_AF-A0A960IHB7-F1
#
_entry.id   AF-A0A960IHB7-F1
#
_cell.length_a   1.000
_cell.length_b   1.000
_cell.length_c   1.000
_cell.angle_alpha   90.00
_cell.angle_beta   90.00
_cell.angle_gamma   90.00
#
_symmetry.space_group_name_H-M   'P 1'
#
loop_
_entity.id
_entity.type
_entity.pdbx_description
1 polymer ?
#
loop_
_entity_poly.entity_id
_entity_poly.type
_entity_poly.pdbx_seq_one_letter_code
_entity_poly.pdbx_strand_id
1 'polypeptide(L)'
;IWIHGGGFTSGNRGQMATFARDSARRGYVAASIDYRTLGEGAQGIVAAVEDARRAVRWFRANADDLGIDPARISMGGYSAGAVTSLSAAYFDFPGDARISAAISFAGASSALVSADEPPAVYFHGDQDPRVWYDATPLPGFSAVLLCERARAAGVVCEFHTHPGATHDLSGFRAADLEATAHFLSCHVGAPSPFRDAAGRWFDDDAAWAAREDVVSPLPDGTFRGRNRLTRGQFVDLLWRLRGRPPAQAANPFPDGDGWFAPALDWAAEEGVVLGFPDGGFHPHRTVHRGQAVAQLWAATGAVPAAPSGRFPDVGPGQFPRSALDWAAAHDVVDGFPDGTFRAGNRVTRGQAAHMVRGVALAAGAWSAEHQASPPPAACFRVGDPARLG
;
A
#
# COMPACT_ATOMS: atom_id res chain seq x y z
N ILE A 1 13.74 10.46 -4.79
CA ILE A 1 14.53 11.48 -5.54
C ILE A 1 13.73 12.77 -5.58
N TRP A 2 14.32 13.91 -5.25
CA TRP A 2 13.63 15.20 -5.20
C TRP A 2 14.10 16.15 -6.30
N ILE A 3 13.16 16.81 -6.97
CA ILE A 3 13.39 17.63 -8.17
C ILE A 3 12.93 19.07 -7.92
N HIS A 4 13.80 20.04 -8.19
CA HIS A 4 13.56 21.45 -7.90
C HIS A 4 12.59 22.12 -8.87
N GLY A 5 12.00 23.25 -8.46
CA GLY A 5 11.18 24.10 -9.32
C GLY A 5 12.00 25.03 -10.20
N GLY A 6 11.39 26.09 -10.72
CA GLY A 6 12.09 27.11 -11.52
C GLY A 6 11.72 27.14 -13.00
N GLY A 7 10.53 26.63 -13.37
CA GLY A 7 9.97 26.79 -14.71
C GLY A 7 10.83 26.22 -15.83
N PHE A 8 11.68 25.22 -15.55
CA PHE A 8 12.64 24.70 -16.53
C PHE A 8 13.65 25.73 -17.07
N THR A 9 13.75 26.91 -16.46
CA THR A 9 14.66 28.01 -16.84
C THR A 9 15.68 28.32 -15.75
N SER A 10 15.42 27.90 -14.52
CA SER A 10 16.22 28.22 -13.35
C SER A 10 16.05 27.18 -12.23
N GLY A 11 16.65 27.45 -11.07
CA GLY A 11 16.56 26.59 -9.89
C GLY A 11 17.81 25.74 -9.69
N ASN A 12 17.83 25.00 -8.57
CA ASN A 12 18.87 24.01 -8.29
C ASN A 12 18.42 23.03 -7.20
N ARG A 13 19.10 21.90 -7.10
CA ARG A 13 18.91 20.81 -6.14
C ARG A 13 18.86 21.24 -4.68
N GLY A 14 19.47 22.38 -4.34
CA GLY A 14 19.46 22.93 -2.98
C GLY A 14 18.05 23.33 -2.50
N GLN A 15 17.15 23.69 -3.41
CA GLN A 15 15.75 24.01 -3.08
C GLN A 15 15.01 22.83 -2.45
N MET A 16 15.43 21.61 -2.75
CA MET A 16 14.80 20.39 -2.26
C MET A 16 15.53 19.78 -1.05
N ALA A 17 16.52 20.47 -0.48
CA ALA A 17 17.33 19.94 0.62
C ALA A 17 16.48 19.61 1.86
N THR A 18 15.45 20.41 2.17
CA THR A 18 14.54 20.16 3.29
C THR A 18 13.80 18.84 3.12
N PHE A 19 13.19 18.60 1.96
CA PHE A 19 12.53 17.33 1.64
C PHE A 19 13.49 16.15 1.71
N ALA A 20 14.69 16.29 1.13
CA ALA A 20 15.67 15.21 1.13
C ALA A 20 16.12 14.87 2.56
N ARG A 21 16.34 15.87 3.43
CA ARG A 21 16.70 15.65 4.84
C ARG A 21 15.56 15.05 5.64
N ASP A 22 14.33 15.50 5.44
CA ASP A 22 13.16 14.93 6.11
C ASP A 22 12.97 13.46 5.70
N SER A 23 13.04 13.14 4.41
CA SER A 23 13.03 11.75 3.93
C SER A 23 14.16 10.92 4.56
N ALA A 24 15.38 11.46 4.65
CA ALA A 24 16.50 10.75 5.29
C ALA A 24 16.26 10.46 6.77
N ARG A 25 15.70 11.41 7.53
CA ARG A 25 15.32 11.20 8.95
C ARG A 25 14.25 10.11 9.13
N ARG A 26 13.49 9.82 8.09
CA ARG A 26 12.43 8.81 8.04
C ARG A 26 12.92 7.44 7.54
N GLY A 27 14.23 7.28 7.32
CA GLY A 27 14.84 6.01 6.93
C GLY A 27 14.98 5.79 5.42
N TYR A 28 14.69 6.80 4.60
CA TYR A 28 14.90 6.71 3.14
C TYR A 28 16.31 7.14 2.76
N VAL A 29 16.91 6.47 1.77
CA VAL A 29 18.01 7.08 1.01
C VAL A 29 17.42 8.14 0.09
N ALA A 30 17.76 9.39 0.33
CA ALA A 30 17.19 10.54 -0.37
C ALA A 30 18.27 11.39 -1.03
N ALA A 31 17.98 11.87 -2.24
CA ALA A 31 18.81 12.81 -2.98
C ALA A 31 17.95 13.84 -3.67
N SER A 32 18.51 15.04 -3.83
CA SER A 32 18.01 16.06 -4.74
C SER A 32 18.90 16.17 -5.97
N ILE A 33 18.28 16.37 -7.14
CA ILE A 33 18.98 16.40 -8.43
C ILE A 33 18.82 17.77 -9.10
N ASP A 34 19.82 18.14 -9.90
CA ASP A 34 19.67 19.20 -10.91
C ASP A 34 19.22 18.57 -12.24
N TYR A 35 18.56 19.35 -13.08
CA TYR A 35 18.23 18.97 -14.45
C TYR A 35 18.56 20.10 -15.44
N ARG A 36 18.65 19.77 -16.73
CA ARG A 36 18.92 20.77 -17.78
C ARG A 36 17.78 21.79 -17.89
N THR A 37 18.11 23.08 -17.78
CA THR A 37 17.15 24.18 -17.93
C THR A 37 17.11 24.68 -19.38
N LEU A 38 16.18 24.14 -20.19
CA LEU A 38 16.07 24.44 -21.63
C LEU A 38 14.82 25.25 -22.01
N GLY A 39 14.18 25.93 -21.05
CA GLY A 39 13.01 26.78 -21.29
C GLY A 39 11.67 26.13 -20.91
N GLU A 40 10.63 26.95 -20.75
CA GLU A 40 9.31 26.56 -20.20
C GLU A 40 8.48 25.61 -21.10
N GLY A 41 8.92 25.37 -22.33
CA GLY A 41 8.21 24.54 -23.30
C GLY A 41 8.46 23.04 -23.17
N ALA A 42 7.87 22.27 -24.09
CA ALA A 42 7.99 20.82 -24.15
C ALA A 42 9.45 20.32 -24.14
N GLN A 43 10.37 21.05 -24.76
CA GLN A 43 11.80 20.72 -24.76
C GLN A 43 12.40 20.73 -23.35
N GLY A 44 12.05 21.70 -22.51
CA GLY A 44 12.52 21.76 -21.12
C GLY A 44 11.94 20.61 -20.29
N ILE A 45 10.64 20.33 -20.44
CA ILE A 45 9.97 19.20 -19.78
C ILE A 45 10.66 17.88 -20.15
N VAL A 46 10.84 17.61 -21.44
CA VAL A 46 11.46 16.36 -21.91
C VAL A 46 12.89 16.23 -21.40
N ALA A 47 13.70 17.28 -21.51
CA ALA A 47 15.08 17.26 -21.03
C ALA A 47 15.17 17.00 -19.51
N ALA A 48 14.28 17.62 -18.74
CA ALA A 48 14.20 17.41 -17.30
C ALA A 48 13.80 15.97 -16.96
N VAL A 49 12.82 15.40 -17.68
CA VAL A 49 12.39 14.00 -17.48
C VAL A 49 13.51 13.02 -17.84
N GLU A 50 14.24 13.26 -18.93
CA GLU A 50 15.39 12.43 -19.31
C GLU A 50 16.47 12.41 -18.22
N ASP A 51 16.77 13.57 -17.61
CA ASP A 51 17.75 13.69 -16.55
C ASP A 51 17.26 13.03 -15.26
N ALA A 52 15.99 13.21 -14.90
CA ALA A 52 15.37 12.52 -13.76
C ALA A 52 15.40 10.98 -13.93
N ARG A 53 15.08 10.48 -15.13
CA ARG A 53 15.17 9.05 -15.45
C ARG A 53 16.61 8.54 -15.45
N ARG A 54 17.60 9.38 -15.81
CA ARG A 54 19.03 9.03 -15.68
C ARG A 54 19.41 8.89 -14.21
N ALA A 55 18.88 9.74 -13.32
CA ALA A 55 19.07 9.59 -11.89
C ALA A 55 18.48 8.26 -11.38
N VAL A 56 17.27 7.88 -11.80
CA VAL A 56 16.68 6.56 -11.44
C VAL A 56 17.61 5.40 -11.84
N ARG A 57 18.11 5.41 -13.08
CA ARG A 57 19.06 4.37 -13.55
C ARG A 57 20.35 4.37 -12.73
N TRP A 58 20.87 5.54 -12.35
CA TRP A 58 22.04 5.64 -11.49
C TRP A 58 21.77 5.02 -10.11
N PHE A 59 20.64 5.34 -9.47
CA PHE A 59 20.28 4.73 -8.19
C PHE A 59 20.17 3.20 -8.30
N ARG A 60 19.56 2.68 -9.38
CA ARG A 60 19.49 1.23 -9.63
C ARG A 60 20.86 0.59 -9.79
N ALA A 61 21.74 1.23 -10.56
CA ALA A 61 23.09 0.72 -10.81
C ALA A 61 24.00 0.75 -9.57
N ASN A 62 23.66 1.57 -8.56
CA ASN A 62 24.43 1.72 -7.31
C ASN A 62 23.63 1.21 -6.11
N ALA A 63 22.62 0.36 -6.33
CA ALA A 63 21.67 -0.01 -5.29
C ALA A 63 22.34 -0.75 -4.12
N ASP A 64 23.28 -1.65 -4.42
CA ASP A 64 24.02 -2.43 -3.42
C ASP A 64 24.88 -1.52 -2.52
N ASP A 65 25.60 -0.57 -3.11
CA ASP A 65 26.46 0.38 -2.38
C ASP A 65 25.64 1.35 -1.51
N LEU A 66 24.45 1.70 -1.98
CA LEU A 66 23.53 2.59 -1.27
C LEU A 66 22.65 1.85 -0.25
N GLY A 67 22.63 0.52 -0.27
CA GLY A 67 21.75 -0.30 0.56
C GLY A 67 20.25 -0.05 0.28
N ILE A 68 19.87 0.19 -0.98
CA ILE A 68 18.49 0.45 -1.39
C ILE A 68 17.89 -0.70 -2.19
N ASP A 69 16.57 -0.81 -2.18
CA ASP A 69 15.82 -1.69 -3.08
C ASP A 69 15.65 -0.99 -4.46
N PRO A 70 16.26 -1.50 -5.55
CA PRO A 70 16.18 -0.88 -6.87
C PRO A 70 14.77 -0.91 -7.49
N ALA A 71 13.85 -1.70 -6.93
CA ALA A 71 12.44 -1.74 -7.31
C ALA A 71 11.59 -0.69 -6.57
N ARG A 72 12.12 -0.04 -5.52
CA ARG A 72 11.41 0.94 -4.67
C ARG A 72 12.02 2.34 -4.76
N ILE A 73 11.97 2.94 -5.95
CA ILE A 73 12.48 4.29 -6.19
C ILE A 73 11.32 5.22 -6.54
N SER A 74 11.03 6.17 -5.65
CA SER A 74 10.00 7.20 -5.87
C SER A 74 10.61 8.55 -6.22
N MET A 75 9.85 9.37 -6.93
CA MET A 75 10.25 10.74 -7.27
C MET A 75 9.23 11.74 -6.77
N GLY A 76 9.72 12.92 -6.41
CA GLY A 76 8.91 14.03 -6.01
C GLY A 76 9.51 15.36 -6.45
N GLY A 77 8.70 16.39 -6.56
CA GLY A 77 9.22 17.71 -6.88
C GLY A 77 8.26 18.84 -6.58
N TYR A 78 8.74 20.05 -6.80
CA TYR A 78 7.97 21.29 -6.69
C TYR A 78 7.88 21.99 -8.05
N SER A 79 6.69 22.50 -8.42
CA SER A 79 6.48 23.28 -9.65
C SER A 79 6.97 22.52 -10.89
N ALA A 80 7.90 23.06 -11.68
CA ALA A 80 8.54 22.36 -12.80
C ALA A 80 9.14 20.98 -12.42
N GLY A 81 9.66 20.82 -11.20
CA GLY A 81 10.12 19.52 -10.70
C GLY A 81 8.98 18.54 -10.43
N ALA A 82 7.81 19.04 -10.00
CA ALA A 82 6.61 18.23 -9.82
C ALA A 82 6.04 17.78 -11.17
N VAL A 83 6.00 18.68 -12.15
CA VAL A 83 5.69 18.36 -13.55
C VAL A 83 6.63 17.27 -14.07
N THR A 84 7.94 17.41 -13.82
CA THR A 84 8.95 16.40 -14.18
C THR A 84 8.67 15.04 -13.53
N SER A 85 8.34 15.03 -12.24
CA SER A 85 8.03 13.81 -11.49
C SER A 85 6.81 13.08 -12.07
N LEU A 86 5.72 13.82 -12.33
CA LEU A 86 4.49 13.28 -12.91
C LEU A 86 4.69 12.80 -14.36
N SER A 87 5.40 13.59 -15.18
CA SER A 87 5.71 13.18 -16.55
C SER A 87 6.64 11.97 -16.59
N ALA A 88 7.59 11.83 -15.67
CA ALA A 88 8.43 10.64 -15.61
C ALA A 88 7.67 9.38 -15.17
N ALA A 89 6.56 9.55 -14.44
CA ALA A 89 5.66 8.48 -14.04
C ALA A 89 4.73 8.04 -15.17
N TYR A 90 4.14 8.99 -15.91
CA TYR A 90 2.98 8.73 -16.77
C TYR A 90 3.23 8.91 -18.27
N PHE A 91 4.30 9.58 -18.68
CA PHE A 91 4.65 9.56 -20.11
C PHE A 91 5.27 8.21 -20.46
N ASP A 92 4.83 7.66 -21.58
CA ASP A 92 5.41 6.46 -22.17
C ASP A 92 6.79 6.78 -22.75
N PHE A 93 7.79 6.72 -21.89
CA PHE A 93 9.19 6.79 -22.27
C PHE A 93 9.79 5.38 -22.28
N PRO A 94 10.49 4.99 -23.35
CA PRO A 94 11.18 3.70 -23.40
C PRO A 94 12.24 3.58 -22.28
N GLY A 95 12.46 2.36 -21.82
CA GLY A 95 13.56 2.00 -20.91
C GLY A 95 13.16 1.67 -19.46
N ASP A 96 14.17 1.27 -18.69
CA ASP A 96 14.10 0.68 -17.35
C ASP A 96 14.09 1.73 -16.22
N ALA A 97 13.47 2.88 -16.43
CA ALA A 97 13.46 3.99 -15.47
C ALA A 97 12.08 4.28 -14.85
N ARG A 98 11.19 3.27 -14.80
CA ARG A 98 9.91 3.36 -14.08
C ARG A 98 10.14 3.61 -12.59
N ILE A 99 9.27 4.40 -11.98
CA ILE A 99 9.31 4.75 -10.55
C ILE A 99 8.16 4.09 -9.81
N SER A 100 8.28 3.96 -8.50
CA SER A 100 7.30 3.27 -7.66
C SER A 100 6.17 4.17 -7.17
N ALA A 101 6.42 5.49 -7.10
CA ALA A 101 5.40 6.51 -6.85
C ALA A 101 5.87 7.90 -7.27
N ALA A 102 4.92 8.79 -7.56
CA ALA A 102 5.15 10.21 -7.82
C ALA A 102 4.59 11.11 -6.69
N ILE A 103 5.30 12.18 -6.38
CA ILE A 103 4.91 13.18 -5.37
C ILE A 103 4.92 14.55 -6.04
N SER A 104 3.79 15.26 -6.00
CA SER A 104 3.62 16.52 -6.71
C SER A 104 3.30 17.65 -5.74
N PHE A 105 4.18 18.64 -5.64
CA PHE A 105 3.89 19.93 -5.00
C PHE A 105 3.72 20.99 -6.09
N ALA A 106 2.51 21.52 -6.27
CA ALA A 106 2.19 22.51 -7.30
C ALA A 106 2.55 22.05 -8.74
N GLY A 107 2.27 20.79 -9.08
CA GLY A 107 2.58 20.18 -10.37
C GLY A 107 1.36 19.69 -11.14
N ALA A 108 1.49 19.62 -12.46
CA ALA A 108 0.48 19.05 -13.36
C ALA A 108 1.17 18.36 -14.55
N SER A 109 0.40 17.57 -15.31
CA SER A 109 0.84 17.00 -16.57
C SER A 109 -0.37 16.76 -17.47
N SER A 110 -0.13 16.74 -18.78
CA SER A 110 -1.12 16.36 -19.79
C SER A 110 -1.04 14.87 -20.17
N ALA A 111 -0.34 14.05 -19.38
CA ALA A 111 -0.18 12.63 -19.63
C ALA A 111 -1.51 11.89 -19.76
N LEU A 112 -1.52 10.89 -20.63
CA LEU A 112 -2.50 9.83 -20.60
C LEU A 112 -2.09 8.86 -19.51
N VAL A 113 -3.05 8.38 -18.72
CA VAL A 113 -2.79 7.48 -17.60
C VAL A 113 -3.36 6.10 -17.90
N SER A 114 -2.52 5.08 -17.79
CA SER A 114 -2.82 3.66 -17.97
C SER A 114 -2.88 2.94 -16.62
N ALA A 115 -3.57 1.80 -16.56
CA ALA A 115 -3.83 1.08 -15.30
C ALA A 115 -2.58 0.53 -14.58
N ASP A 116 -1.44 0.41 -15.28
CA ASP A 116 -0.17 -0.09 -14.76
C ASP A 116 0.81 1.03 -14.32
N GLU A 117 0.34 2.27 -14.30
CA GLU A 117 1.13 3.42 -13.88
C GLU A 117 1.22 3.53 -12.35
N PRO A 118 2.32 4.11 -11.83
CA PRO A 118 2.53 4.16 -10.39
C PRO A 118 1.57 5.13 -9.70
N PRO A 119 1.28 4.90 -8.41
CA PRO A 119 0.43 5.78 -7.62
C PRO A 119 1.05 7.17 -7.43
N ALA A 120 0.22 8.19 -7.20
CA ALA A 120 0.71 9.55 -6.92
C ALA A 120 -0.03 10.29 -5.81
N VAL A 121 0.69 11.15 -5.10
CA VAL A 121 0.14 12.11 -4.13
C VAL A 121 0.39 13.55 -4.60
N TYR A 122 -0.62 14.41 -4.44
CA TYR A 122 -0.63 15.79 -4.91
C TYR A 122 -0.90 16.74 -3.75
N PHE A 123 -0.18 17.87 -3.74
CA PHE A 123 -0.39 19.00 -2.85
C PHE A 123 -0.48 20.24 -3.73
N HIS A 124 -1.64 20.90 -3.76
CA HIS A 124 -1.90 21.97 -4.74
C HIS A 124 -2.79 23.08 -4.17
N GLY A 125 -2.42 24.32 -4.44
CA GLY A 125 -3.24 25.49 -4.10
C GLY A 125 -4.37 25.69 -5.10
N ASP A 126 -5.60 25.91 -4.61
CA ASP A 126 -6.77 26.09 -5.49
C ASP A 126 -6.81 27.44 -6.22
N GLN A 127 -5.90 28.37 -5.88
CA GLN A 127 -5.71 29.66 -6.55
C GLN A 127 -4.36 29.74 -7.30
N ASP A 128 -3.79 28.61 -7.72
CA ASP A 128 -2.53 28.58 -8.48
C ASP A 128 -2.72 29.09 -9.93
N PRO A 129 -2.17 30.26 -10.31
CA PRO A 129 -2.33 30.81 -11.64
C PRO A 129 -1.23 30.37 -12.62
N ARG A 130 -0.23 29.60 -12.15
CA ARG A 130 0.96 29.20 -12.93
C ARG A 130 0.87 27.76 -13.38
N VAL A 131 0.52 26.86 -12.45
CA VAL A 131 0.26 25.46 -12.74
C VAL A 131 -1.18 25.18 -12.35
N TRP A 132 -2.05 25.10 -13.36
CA TRP A 132 -3.49 25.12 -13.17
C TRP A 132 -4.00 23.98 -12.28
N TYR A 133 -4.83 24.36 -11.31
CA TYR A 133 -5.44 23.47 -10.35
C TYR A 133 -6.49 22.55 -11.01
N ASP A 134 -7.58 23.11 -11.54
CA ASP A 134 -8.70 22.39 -12.16
C ASP A 134 -8.98 22.85 -13.60
N ALA A 135 -9.09 24.17 -13.83
CA ALA A 135 -9.38 24.79 -15.11
C ALA A 135 -8.10 25.33 -15.77
N THR A 136 -7.91 25.01 -17.05
CA THR A 136 -6.67 25.33 -17.79
C THR A 136 -6.96 25.79 -19.22
N PRO A 137 -6.23 26.79 -19.75
CA PRO A 137 -6.25 27.14 -21.17
C PRO A 137 -5.44 26.15 -22.02
N LEU A 138 -4.62 25.28 -21.40
CA LEU A 138 -3.88 24.22 -22.07
C LEU A 138 -4.65 22.90 -21.92
N PRO A 139 -5.26 22.37 -23.00
CA PRO A 139 -6.12 21.20 -22.90
C PRO A 139 -5.45 20.04 -22.15
N GLY A 140 -6.07 19.68 -21.02
CA GLY A 140 -5.68 18.55 -20.21
C GLY A 140 -4.48 18.74 -19.28
N PHE A 141 -3.82 19.90 -19.27
CA PHE A 141 -2.74 20.23 -18.34
C PHE A 141 -3.28 20.87 -17.05
N SER A 142 -3.71 20.02 -16.11
CA SER A 142 -4.26 20.42 -14.81
C SER A 142 -4.02 19.32 -13.77
N ALA A 143 -3.80 19.71 -12.52
CA ALA A 143 -3.51 18.77 -11.43
C ALA A 143 -4.72 17.88 -11.12
N VAL A 144 -5.91 18.48 -10.96
CA VAL A 144 -7.16 17.76 -10.67
C VAL A 144 -7.52 16.84 -11.83
N LEU A 145 -7.47 17.34 -13.07
CA LEU A 145 -7.85 16.53 -14.25
C LEU A 145 -6.92 15.31 -14.43
N LEU A 146 -5.62 15.45 -14.13
CA LEU A 146 -4.71 14.32 -14.20
C LEU A 146 -5.01 13.28 -13.10
N CYS A 147 -5.29 13.73 -11.89
CA CYS A 147 -5.67 12.86 -10.78
C CYS A 147 -6.97 12.10 -11.07
N GLU A 148 -7.96 12.76 -11.68
CA GLU A 148 -9.20 12.12 -12.11
C GLU A 148 -8.97 11.07 -13.20
N ARG A 149 -8.09 11.34 -14.17
CA ARG A 149 -7.68 10.32 -15.17
C ARG A 149 -7.01 9.12 -14.51
N ALA A 150 -6.13 9.35 -13.56
CA ALA A 150 -5.48 8.27 -12.81
C ALA A 150 -6.52 7.39 -12.10
N ARG A 151 -7.45 8.00 -11.36
CA ARG A 151 -8.54 7.26 -10.69
C ARG A 151 -9.41 6.50 -11.69
N ALA A 152 -9.75 7.10 -12.83
CA ALA A 152 -10.55 6.46 -13.88
C ALA A 152 -9.83 5.25 -14.51
N ALA A 153 -8.49 5.26 -14.55
CA ALA A 153 -7.66 4.14 -15.00
C ALA A 153 -7.42 3.09 -13.91
N GLY A 154 -7.91 3.29 -12.68
CA GLY A 154 -7.65 2.40 -11.53
C GLY A 154 -6.31 2.66 -10.83
N VAL A 155 -5.60 3.74 -11.17
CA VAL A 155 -4.36 4.17 -10.51
C VAL A 155 -4.69 5.01 -9.28
N VAL A 156 -4.02 4.73 -8.15
CA VAL A 156 -4.23 5.48 -6.91
C VAL A 156 -3.76 6.92 -7.09
N CYS A 157 -4.66 7.86 -6.80
CA CYS A 157 -4.33 9.28 -6.67
C CYS A 157 -4.87 9.84 -5.35
N GLU A 158 -3.95 10.26 -4.47
CA GLU A 158 -4.24 11.01 -3.25
C GLU A 158 -4.05 12.51 -3.51
N PHE A 159 -5.04 13.34 -3.19
CA PHE A 159 -5.02 14.76 -3.58
C PHE A 159 -5.36 15.65 -2.40
N HIS A 160 -4.39 16.50 -2.03
CA HIS A 160 -4.49 17.47 -0.94
C HIS A 160 -4.61 18.88 -1.50
N THR A 161 -5.80 19.44 -1.38
CA THR A 161 -6.07 20.83 -1.74
C THR A 161 -5.66 21.75 -0.60
N HIS A 162 -5.00 22.86 -0.93
CA HIS A 162 -4.75 23.96 0.00
C HIS A 162 -5.65 25.15 -0.33
N PRO A 163 -6.79 25.31 0.37
CA PRO A 163 -7.75 26.37 0.06
C PRO A 163 -7.15 27.76 0.21
N GLY A 164 -7.38 28.62 -0.79
CA GLY A 164 -6.87 29.98 -0.87
C GLY A 164 -5.36 30.10 -1.13
N ALA A 165 -4.64 28.98 -1.25
CA ALA A 165 -3.22 29.01 -1.55
C ALA A 165 -2.98 29.21 -3.05
N THR A 166 -1.92 29.95 -3.38
CA THR A 166 -1.46 30.16 -4.76
C THR A 166 -0.38 29.14 -5.12
N HIS A 167 0.45 29.43 -6.13
CA HIS A 167 1.54 28.56 -6.58
C HIS A 167 2.60 28.29 -5.50
N ASP A 168 2.78 29.22 -4.56
CA ASP A 168 3.85 29.11 -3.58
C ASP A 168 3.48 28.13 -2.46
N LEU A 169 3.92 26.89 -2.63
CA LEU A 169 3.93 25.85 -1.61
C LEU A 169 5.35 25.59 -1.08
N SER A 170 6.32 26.47 -1.39
CA SER A 170 7.73 26.29 -1.02
C SER A 170 8.02 26.49 0.46
N GLY A 171 7.06 27.02 1.23
CA GLY A 171 7.16 27.20 2.68
C GLY A 171 7.03 25.91 3.50
N PHE A 172 6.62 24.80 2.86
CA PHE A 172 6.47 23.44 3.41
C PHE A 172 5.67 23.32 4.71
N ARG A 173 4.51 22.66 4.64
CA ARG A 173 3.74 22.33 5.85
C ARG A 173 4.22 20.97 6.36
N ALA A 174 4.46 20.86 7.67
CA ALA A 174 4.83 19.58 8.28
C ALA A 174 3.80 18.48 7.97
N ALA A 175 2.52 18.86 7.90
CA ALA A 175 1.42 17.98 7.51
C ALA A 175 1.60 17.37 6.10
N ASP A 176 2.13 18.12 5.13
CA ASP A 176 2.30 17.63 3.76
C ASP A 176 3.47 16.62 3.67
N LEU A 177 4.51 16.83 4.47
CA LEU A 177 5.62 15.89 4.62
C LEU A 177 5.16 14.59 5.31
N GLU A 178 4.33 14.71 6.34
CA GLU A 178 3.72 13.56 7.00
C GLU A 178 2.80 12.79 6.06
N ALA A 179 1.92 13.47 5.31
CA ALA A 179 1.06 12.87 4.31
C ALA A 179 1.85 12.19 3.19
N THR A 180 2.92 12.83 2.70
CA THR A 180 3.83 12.21 1.72
C THR A 180 4.42 10.91 2.25
N ALA A 181 4.88 10.90 3.50
CA ALA A 181 5.54 9.74 4.07
C ALA A 181 4.55 8.61 4.40
N HIS A 182 3.32 8.96 4.80
CA HIS A 182 2.20 8.02 4.94
C HIS A 182 1.83 7.38 3.60
N PHE A 183 1.65 8.19 2.56
CA PHE A 183 1.39 7.73 1.19
C PHE A 183 2.46 6.77 0.68
N LEU A 184 3.75 7.12 0.81
CA LEU A 184 4.85 6.23 0.41
C LEU A 184 4.82 4.91 1.20
N SER A 185 4.52 4.96 2.50
CA SER A 185 4.38 3.73 3.30
C SER A 185 3.22 2.86 2.82
N CYS A 186 2.10 3.44 2.40
CA CYS A 186 0.94 2.69 1.90
C CYS A 186 1.24 2.01 0.56
N HIS A 187 1.86 2.76 -0.35
CA HIS A 187 1.82 2.45 -1.77
C HIS A 187 3.16 1.98 -2.35
N VAL A 188 4.27 2.28 -1.68
CA VAL A 188 5.62 1.81 -2.05
C VAL A 188 6.13 0.77 -1.05
N GLY A 189 5.74 0.91 0.23
CA GLY A 189 6.14 0.02 1.32
C GLY A 189 7.64 0.07 1.63
N ALA A 190 8.06 -0.72 2.62
CA ALA A 190 9.48 -0.96 2.92
C ALA A 190 9.92 -2.34 2.39
N PRO A 191 11.22 -2.54 2.07
CA PRO A 191 11.74 -3.85 1.72
C PRO A 191 11.36 -4.88 2.79
N SER A 192 11.02 -6.08 2.32
CA SER A 192 10.60 -7.16 3.20
C SER A 192 11.72 -7.54 4.16
N PRO A 193 11.43 -7.71 5.46
CA PRO A 193 12.42 -8.21 6.40
C PRO A 193 12.80 -9.67 6.12
N PHE A 194 12.09 -10.34 5.21
CA PHE A 194 12.27 -11.75 4.92
C PHE A 194 13.07 -11.99 3.63
N ARG A 195 14.25 -12.59 3.77
CA ARG A 195 15.15 -12.87 2.65
C ARG A 195 14.55 -13.81 1.59
N ASP A 196 13.66 -14.70 2.00
CA ASP A 196 13.00 -15.67 1.13
C ASP A 196 11.65 -15.20 0.55
N ALA A 197 11.21 -13.98 0.92
CA ALA A 197 10.05 -13.32 0.33
C ALA A 197 10.41 -12.42 -0.85
N ALA A 198 11.64 -11.86 -0.86
CA ALA A 198 12.12 -10.94 -1.90
C ALA A 198 11.80 -11.43 -3.33
N GLY A 199 11.07 -10.60 -4.08
CA GLY A 199 10.70 -10.88 -5.48
C GLY A 199 9.68 -12.02 -5.66
N ARG A 200 8.97 -12.42 -4.61
CA ARG A 200 7.80 -13.31 -4.69
C ARG A 200 6.53 -12.49 -4.77
N TRP A 201 5.46 -13.07 -5.31
CA TRP A 201 4.16 -12.38 -5.45
C TRP A 201 3.56 -11.91 -4.12
N PHE A 202 3.92 -12.54 -3.00
CA PHE A 202 3.46 -12.20 -1.65
C PHE A 202 4.45 -11.29 -0.90
N ASP A 203 5.49 -10.77 -1.56
CA ASP A 203 6.59 -10.05 -0.90
C ASP A 203 6.09 -8.82 -0.14
N ASP A 204 5.32 -7.96 -0.83
CA ASP A 204 4.74 -6.76 -0.22
C ASP A 204 3.74 -7.08 0.88
N ASP A 205 2.93 -8.13 0.70
CA ASP A 205 1.97 -8.59 1.70
C ASP A 205 2.65 -9.11 2.95
N ALA A 206 3.73 -9.89 2.79
CA ALA A 206 4.53 -10.39 3.89
C ALA A 206 5.25 -9.24 4.61
N ALA A 207 5.86 -8.32 3.85
CA ALA A 207 6.55 -7.16 4.38
C ALA A 207 5.60 -6.28 5.20
N TRP A 208 4.39 -6.04 4.69
CA TRP A 208 3.34 -5.33 5.42
C TRP A 208 2.95 -6.08 6.70
N ALA A 209 2.65 -7.38 6.62
CA ALA A 209 2.22 -8.16 7.78
C ALA A 209 3.29 -8.21 8.88
N ALA A 210 4.57 -8.17 8.52
CA ALA A 210 5.67 -8.07 9.47
C ALA A 210 5.71 -6.72 10.18
N ARG A 211 5.55 -5.63 9.43
CA ARG A 211 5.57 -4.28 9.96
C ARG A 211 4.40 -3.99 10.89
N GLU A 212 3.22 -4.48 10.54
CA GLU A 212 2.01 -4.33 11.35
C GLU A 212 1.95 -5.31 12.53
N ASP A 213 3.02 -6.08 12.75
CA ASP A 213 3.12 -7.07 13.83
C ASP A 213 1.96 -8.11 13.80
N VAL A 214 1.49 -8.38 12.58
CA VAL A 214 0.51 -9.43 12.24
C VAL A 214 1.24 -10.75 12.05
N VAL A 215 2.38 -10.75 11.37
CA VAL A 215 3.24 -11.93 11.17
C VAL A 215 4.63 -11.66 11.72
N SER A 216 5.13 -12.48 12.64
CA SER A 216 6.52 -12.39 13.07
C SER A 216 7.47 -13.21 12.17
N PRO A 217 8.72 -12.75 11.96
CA PRO A 217 9.78 -13.59 11.38
C PRO A 217 10.00 -14.85 12.19
N LEU A 218 10.36 -15.92 11.48
CA LEU A 218 10.91 -17.10 12.12
C LEU A 218 12.33 -16.78 12.65
N PRO A 219 12.85 -17.56 13.62
CA PRO A 219 14.18 -17.30 14.21
C PRO A 219 15.33 -17.23 13.19
N ASP A 220 15.18 -17.85 12.03
CA ASP A 220 16.15 -17.83 10.92
C ASP A 220 15.97 -16.62 9.98
N GLY A 221 15.07 -15.69 10.30
CA GLY A 221 14.76 -14.51 9.48
C GLY A 221 13.93 -14.80 8.22
N THR A 222 13.35 -16.00 8.10
CA THR A 222 12.55 -16.39 6.92
C THR A 222 11.05 -16.21 7.12
N PHE A 223 10.33 -15.99 6.02
CA PHE A 223 8.87 -15.96 5.96
C PHE A 223 8.28 -17.36 5.72
N ARG A 224 8.92 -18.19 4.90
CA ARG A 224 8.45 -19.51 4.45
C ARG A 224 7.05 -19.48 3.83
N GLY A 225 6.86 -18.63 2.81
CA GLY A 225 5.56 -18.35 2.22
C GLY A 225 4.77 -19.55 1.69
N ARG A 226 5.44 -20.67 1.35
CA ARG A 226 4.78 -21.91 0.89
C ARG A 226 4.30 -22.83 2.03
N ASN A 227 4.69 -22.57 3.26
CA ASN A 227 4.27 -23.39 4.40
C ASN A 227 2.77 -23.22 4.63
N ARG A 228 2.09 -24.32 4.94
CA ARG A 228 0.65 -24.33 5.25
C ARG A 228 0.44 -23.85 6.68
N LEU A 229 -0.54 -22.98 6.89
CA LEU A 229 -0.91 -22.51 8.22
C LEU A 229 -1.84 -23.49 8.92
N THR A 230 -1.59 -23.71 10.21
CA THR A 230 -2.54 -24.39 11.09
C THR A 230 -3.67 -23.45 11.51
N ARG A 231 -4.78 -24.00 12.02
CA ARG A 231 -5.89 -23.21 12.56
C ARG A 231 -5.48 -22.34 13.74
N GLY A 232 -4.64 -22.85 14.64
CA GLY A 232 -4.05 -22.08 15.74
C GLY A 232 -3.18 -20.92 15.25
N GLN A 233 -2.41 -21.14 14.17
CA GLN A 233 -1.65 -20.05 13.57
C GLN A 233 -2.54 -19.02 12.89
N PHE A 234 -3.59 -19.46 12.19
CA PHE A 234 -4.48 -18.53 11.50
C PHE A 234 -5.31 -17.67 12.47
N VAL A 235 -5.80 -18.23 13.58
CA VAL A 235 -6.53 -17.44 14.59
C VAL A 235 -5.63 -16.41 15.28
N ASP A 236 -4.36 -16.75 15.55
CA ASP A 236 -3.38 -15.78 16.07
C ASP A 236 -3.14 -14.62 15.08
N LEU A 237 -3.08 -14.88 13.77
CA LEU A 237 -2.97 -13.82 12.76
C LEU A 237 -4.17 -12.86 12.81
N LEU A 238 -5.39 -13.39 12.95
CA LEU A 238 -6.61 -12.57 13.04
C LEU A 238 -6.64 -11.73 14.33
N TRP A 239 -6.25 -12.34 15.45
CA TRP A 239 -6.18 -11.64 16.73
C TRP A 239 -5.15 -10.49 16.71
N ARG A 240 -3.98 -10.73 16.11
CA ARG A 240 -2.96 -9.68 15.90
C ARG A 240 -3.44 -8.60 14.96
N LEU A 241 -4.10 -8.96 13.86
CA LEU A 241 -4.73 -8.01 12.94
C LEU A 241 -5.71 -7.09 13.69
N ARG A 242 -6.45 -7.61 14.67
CA ARG A 242 -7.39 -6.84 15.49
C ARG A 242 -6.74 -6.04 16.62
N GLY A 243 -5.42 -6.00 16.70
CA GLY A 243 -4.71 -5.28 17.76
C GLY A 243 -4.69 -6.00 19.11
N ARG A 244 -4.86 -7.33 19.10
CA ARG A 244 -4.79 -8.19 20.29
C ARG A 244 -5.81 -7.83 21.39
N PRO A 245 -7.10 -7.71 21.05
CA PRO A 245 -8.13 -7.41 22.04
C PRO A 245 -8.16 -8.50 23.13
N PRO A 246 -8.35 -8.13 24.40
CA PRO A 246 -8.53 -9.10 25.48
C PRO A 246 -9.90 -9.78 25.35
N ALA A 247 -9.97 -11.05 25.76
CA ALA A 247 -11.22 -11.77 25.95
C ALA A 247 -11.64 -11.74 27.42
N GLN A 248 -12.94 -11.80 27.67
CA GLN A 248 -13.52 -11.87 29.01
C GLN A 248 -13.78 -13.32 29.43
N ALA A 249 -14.00 -14.21 28.48
CA ALA A 249 -14.21 -15.63 28.70
C ALA A 249 -13.14 -16.50 28.04
N ALA A 250 -12.81 -17.61 28.69
CA ALA A 250 -12.00 -18.65 28.07
C ALA A 250 -12.78 -19.34 26.95
N ASN A 251 -12.08 -19.76 25.90
CA ASN A 251 -12.66 -20.50 24.80
C ASN A 251 -13.26 -21.84 25.30
N PRO A 252 -14.36 -22.31 24.67
CA PRO A 252 -15.06 -23.51 25.12
C PRO A 252 -14.42 -24.82 24.62
N PHE A 253 -13.31 -24.76 23.88
CA PHE A 253 -12.77 -25.92 23.16
C PHE A 253 -11.84 -26.75 24.06
N PRO A 254 -12.04 -28.09 24.18
CA PRO A 254 -11.18 -28.93 25.01
C PRO A 254 -9.71 -28.97 24.59
N ASP A 255 -9.42 -28.70 23.31
CA ASP A 255 -8.08 -28.63 22.71
C ASP A 255 -7.66 -27.18 22.40
N GLY A 256 -8.18 -26.23 23.17
CA GLY A 256 -7.97 -24.80 23.02
C GLY A 256 -6.84 -24.20 23.87
N ASP A 257 -5.92 -25.01 24.39
CA ASP A 257 -4.81 -24.58 25.25
C ASP A 257 -3.51 -24.31 24.46
N GLY A 258 -2.56 -23.60 25.09
CA GLY A 258 -1.24 -23.31 24.51
C GLY A 258 -1.06 -21.87 24.03
N TRP A 259 -0.07 -21.64 23.17
CA TRP A 259 0.38 -20.28 22.80
C TRP A 259 -0.66 -19.44 22.05
N PHE A 260 -1.62 -20.08 21.39
CA PHE A 260 -2.70 -19.43 20.66
C PHE A 260 -3.96 -19.23 21.50
N ALA A 261 -3.99 -19.70 22.76
CA ALA A 261 -5.19 -19.67 23.61
C ALA A 261 -5.78 -18.26 23.76
N PRO A 262 -5.00 -17.18 24.01
CA PRO A 262 -5.58 -15.83 24.10
C PRO A 262 -6.28 -15.37 22.82
N ALA A 263 -5.71 -15.72 21.66
CA ALA A 263 -6.32 -15.44 20.37
C ALA A 263 -7.60 -16.26 20.15
N LEU A 264 -7.61 -17.50 20.63
CA LEU A 264 -8.76 -18.39 20.53
C LEU A 264 -9.89 -18.00 21.48
N ASP A 265 -9.57 -17.52 22.68
CA ASP A 265 -10.52 -16.96 23.66
C ASP A 265 -11.30 -15.81 23.01
N TRP A 266 -10.57 -14.83 22.47
CA TRP A 266 -11.17 -13.70 21.75
C TRP A 266 -12.00 -14.16 20.55
N ALA A 267 -11.44 -15.05 19.72
CA ALA A 267 -12.12 -15.47 18.50
C ALA A 267 -13.38 -16.30 18.78
N ALA A 268 -13.43 -17.02 19.91
CA ALA A 268 -14.62 -17.74 20.34
C ALA A 268 -15.69 -16.79 20.90
N GLU A 269 -15.28 -15.80 21.70
CA GLU A 269 -16.17 -14.77 22.27
C GLU A 269 -16.85 -13.93 21.18
N GLU A 270 -16.09 -13.49 20.18
CA GLU A 270 -16.58 -12.69 19.06
C GLU A 270 -17.27 -13.52 17.95
N GLY A 271 -17.32 -14.85 18.09
CA GLY A 271 -17.90 -15.73 17.07
C GLY A 271 -17.11 -15.79 15.74
N VAL A 272 -15.83 -15.39 15.77
CA VAL A 272 -14.92 -15.44 14.61
C VAL A 272 -14.58 -16.87 14.22
N VAL A 273 -14.54 -17.78 15.19
CA VAL A 273 -14.30 -19.21 14.95
C VAL A 273 -15.43 -20.08 15.47
N LEU A 274 -15.68 -21.17 14.75
CA LEU A 274 -16.56 -22.25 15.18
C LEU A 274 -15.76 -23.54 15.37
N GLY A 275 -16.20 -24.33 16.35
CA GLY A 275 -15.71 -25.68 16.59
C GLY A 275 -16.18 -26.66 15.52
N PHE A 276 -15.57 -27.84 15.52
CA PHE A 276 -16.02 -28.96 14.71
C PHE A 276 -17.15 -29.74 15.42
N PRO A 277 -17.88 -30.61 14.71
CA PRO A 277 -18.97 -31.41 15.31
C PRO A 277 -18.54 -32.30 16.49
N ASP A 278 -17.25 -32.57 16.64
CA ASP A 278 -16.67 -33.31 17.77
C ASP A 278 -16.36 -32.42 19.00
N GLY A 279 -16.71 -31.13 18.94
CA GLY A 279 -16.51 -30.16 20.02
C GLY A 279 -15.10 -29.55 20.06
N GLY A 280 -14.16 -29.99 19.21
CA GLY A 280 -12.79 -29.48 19.20
C GLY A 280 -12.58 -28.29 18.25
N PHE A 281 -11.54 -27.51 18.52
CA PHE A 281 -11.03 -26.47 17.63
C PHE A 281 -10.05 -27.03 16.58
N HIS A 282 -9.31 -28.09 16.90
CA HIS A 282 -8.25 -28.72 16.09
C HIS A 282 -7.13 -27.76 15.66
N PRO A 283 -6.39 -27.16 16.61
CA PRO A 283 -5.43 -26.06 16.35
C PRO A 283 -4.27 -26.46 15.42
N HIS A 284 -3.92 -27.74 15.37
CA HIS A 284 -2.81 -28.26 14.55
C HIS A 284 -3.23 -28.70 13.14
N ARG A 285 -4.54 -28.77 12.84
CA ARG A 285 -5.00 -29.03 11.48
C ARG A 285 -4.77 -27.79 10.62
N THR A 286 -4.39 -28.00 9.37
CA THR A 286 -4.23 -26.88 8.43
C THR A 286 -5.57 -26.25 8.09
N VAL A 287 -5.62 -24.92 8.04
CA VAL A 287 -6.83 -24.19 7.64
C VAL A 287 -7.05 -24.27 6.12
N HIS A 288 -8.30 -24.43 5.71
CA HIS A 288 -8.70 -24.43 4.29
C HIS A 288 -9.18 -23.05 3.85
N ARG A 289 -9.10 -22.75 2.55
CA ARG A 289 -9.45 -21.43 1.97
C ARG A 289 -10.87 -20.97 2.34
N GLY A 290 -11.86 -21.87 2.28
CA GLY A 290 -13.23 -21.54 2.66
C GLY A 290 -13.37 -21.21 4.15
N GLN A 291 -12.62 -21.90 5.02
CA GLN A 291 -12.60 -21.61 6.45
C GLN A 291 -11.93 -20.26 6.73
N ALA A 292 -10.80 -19.99 6.06
CA ALA A 292 -10.06 -18.75 6.23
C ALA A 292 -10.92 -17.52 5.85
N VAL A 293 -11.60 -17.56 4.71
CA VAL A 293 -12.47 -16.46 4.27
C VAL A 293 -13.67 -16.25 5.21
N ALA A 294 -14.29 -17.33 5.68
CA ALA A 294 -15.38 -17.21 6.65
C ALA A 294 -14.92 -16.55 7.96
N GLN A 295 -13.75 -16.93 8.46
CA GLN A 295 -13.17 -16.36 9.68
C GLN A 295 -12.73 -14.90 9.48
N LEU A 296 -12.15 -14.56 8.32
CA LEU A 296 -11.80 -13.17 7.98
C LEU A 296 -13.04 -12.28 7.94
N TRP A 297 -14.11 -12.72 7.27
CA TRP A 297 -15.36 -11.98 7.19
C TRP A 297 -16.02 -11.81 8.56
N ALA A 298 -16.04 -12.87 9.39
CA ALA A 298 -16.55 -12.80 10.75
C ALA A 298 -15.76 -11.81 11.61
N ALA A 299 -14.42 -11.79 11.48
CA ALA A 299 -13.55 -10.89 12.23
C ALA A 299 -13.76 -9.39 11.92
N THR A 300 -14.40 -9.04 10.81
CA THR A 300 -14.69 -7.64 10.48
C THR A 300 -16.11 -7.18 10.84
N GLY A 301 -17.02 -8.12 11.10
CA GLY A 301 -18.45 -7.84 11.27
C GLY A 301 -19.13 -7.24 10.03
N ALA A 302 -18.54 -7.40 8.84
CA ALA A 302 -19.04 -6.78 7.62
C ALA A 302 -20.40 -7.32 7.17
N VAL A 303 -21.19 -6.46 6.53
CA VAL A 303 -22.44 -6.88 5.88
C VAL A 303 -22.15 -7.69 4.60
N PRO A 304 -23.08 -8.57 4.16
CA PRO A 304 -22.94 -9.29 2.91
C PRO A 304 -22.78 -8.35 1.70
N ALA A 305 -21.87 -8.67 0.79
CA ALA A 305 -21.75 -8.00 -0.50
C ALA A 305 -22.68 -8.63 -1.54
N ALA A 306 -22.87 -7.93 -2.67
CA ALA A 306 -23.56 -8.50 -3.82
C ALA A 306 -22.83 -9.74 -4.36
N PRO A 307 -23.55 -10.74 -4.90
CA PRO A 307 -22.92 -11.93 -5.48
C PRO A 307 -21.89 -11.56 -6.53
N SER A 308 -20.65 -12.02 -6.35
CA SER A 308 -19.53 -11.66 -7.25
C SER A 308 -19.62 -12.36 -8.61
N GLY A 309 -20.23 -13.55 -8.66
CA GLY A 309 -20.22 -14.44 -9.84
C GLY A 309 -18.83 -14.93 -10.25
N ARG A 310 -17.76 -14.56 -9.54
CA ARG A 310 -16.35 -14.71 -9.96
C ARG A 310 -15.82 -16.14 -9.83
N PHE A 311 -16.43 -16.96 -8.98
CA PHE A 311 -15.95 -18.31 -8.64
C PHE A 311 -17.03 -19.37 -8.89
N PRO A 312 -16.99 -20.08 -10.04
CA PRO A 312 -18.02 -21.05 -10.44
C PRO A 312 -17.92 -22.39 -9.71
N ASP A 313 -16.78 -22.70 -9.10
CA ASP A 313 -16.52 -23.96 -8.38
C ASP A 313 -17.08 -23.98 -6.95
N VAL A 314 -17.69 -22.88 -6.48
CA VAL A 314 -18.32 -22.79 -5.16
C VAL A 314 -19.84 -22.74 -5.33
N GLY A 315 -20.49 -23.88 -5.09
CA GLY A 315 -21.94 -23.98 -5.18
C GLY A 315 -22.69 -23.37 -3.98
N PRO A 316 -24.01 -23.14 -4.10
CA PRO A 316 -24.84 -22.75 -2.97
C PRO A 316 -24.77 -23.80 -1.85
N GLY A 317 -24.60 -23.35 -0.59
CA GLY A 317 -24.54 -24.22 0.60
C GLY A 317 -23.16 -24.75 0.98
N GLN A 318 -22.11 -24.53 0.17
CA GLN A 318 -20.73 -24.82 0.57
C GLN A 318 -20.14 -23.63 1.31
N PHE A 319 -19.92 -23.77 2.63
CA PHE A 319 -19.45 -22.72 3.57
C PHE A 319 -20.20 -21.37 3.39
N PRO A 320 -19.93 -20.31 4.17
CA PRO A 320 -20.64 -19.04 3.98
C PRO A 320 -20.29 -18.41 2.63
N ARG A 321 -21.08 -18.67 1.57
CA ARG A 321 -20.89 -18.10 0.22
C ARG A 321 -20.87 -16.56 0.25
N SER A 322 -21.65 -15.96 1.16
CA SER A 322 -21.63 -14.52 1.42
C SER A 322 -20.25 -14.00 1.82
N ALA A 323 -19.48 -14.77 2.59
CA ALA A 323 -18.12 -14.40 2.96
C ALA A 323 -17.20 -14.38 1.72
N LEU A 324 -17.38 -15.32 0.80
CA LEU A 324 -16.62 -15.35 -0.45
C LEU A 324 -16.97 -14.18 -1.36
N ASP A 325 -18.26 -13.88 -1.50
CA ASP A 325 -18.69 -12.74 -2.32
C ASP A 325 -18.22 -11.41 -1.72
N TRP A 326 -18.25 -11.28 -0.39
CA TRP A 326 -17.62 -10.15 0.32
C TRP A 326 -16.12 -10.07 0.06
N ALA A 327 -15.40 -11.18 0.22
CA ALA A 327 -13.95 -11.19 0.04
C ALA A 327 -13.54 -10.88 -1.41
N ALA A 328 -14.34 -11.32 -2.38
CA ALA A 328 -14.12 -11.02 -3.80
C ALA A 328 -14.40 -9.55 -4.14
N ALA A 329 -15.40 -8.94 -3.50
CA ALA A 329 -15.77 -7.53 -3.72
C ALA A 329 -14.78 -6.53 -3.09
N HIS A 330 -13.95 -6.99 -2.16
CA HIS A 330 -12.99 -6.17 -1.42
C HIS A 330 -11.54 -6.56 -1.69
N ASP A 331 -11.28 -7.34 -2.74
CA ASP A 331 -9.94 -7.82 -3.13
C ASP A 331 -9.17 -8.51 -1.98
N VAL A 332 -9.89 -9.18 -1.09
CA VAL A 332 -9.33 -9.99 0.00
C VAL A 332 -8.84 -11.36 -0.52
N VAL A 333 -9.46 -11.87 -1.59
CA VAL A 333 -9.06 -13.13 -2.21
C VAL A 333 -9.05 -13.07 -3.73
N ASP A 334 -7.97 -13.58 -4.29
CA ASP A 334 -7.90 -13.94 -5.69
C ASP A 334 -8.32 -15.39 -5.95
N GLY A 335 -8.80 -15.61 -7.18
CA GLY A 335 -8.96 -16.93 -7.77
C GLY A 335 -7.64 -17.49 -8.31
N PHE A 336 -7.68 -18.76 -8.69
CA PHE A 336 -6.61 -19.36 -9.49
C PHE A 336 -6.75 -18.92 -10.96
N PRO A 337 -5.70 -19.08 -11.79
CA PRO A 337 -5.74 -18.67 -13.21
C PRO A 337 -6.87 -19.29 -14.04
N ASP A 338 -7.44 -20.40 -13.58
CA ASP A 338 -8.60 -21.07 -14.20
C ASP A 338 -9.97 -20.51 -13.73
N GLY A 339 -9.97 -19.42 -12.96
CA GLY A 339 -11.17 -18.79 -12.43
C GLY A 339 -11.75 -19.46 -11.18
N THR A 340 -11.10 -20.49 -10.63
CA THR A 340 -11.62 -21.23 -9.46
C THR A 340 -11.18 -20.63 -8.13
N PHE A 341 -11.99 -20.79 -7.07
CA PHE A 341 -11.61 -20.40 -5.71
C PHE A 341 -10.91 -21.54 -4.94
N ARG A 342 -11.31 -22.79 -5.18
CA ARG A 342 -10.81 -24.03 -4.55
C ARG A 342 -10.90 -24.00 -3.03
N ALA A 343 -12.13 -23.92 -2.50
CA ALA A 343 -12.41 -23.76 -1.06
C ALA A 343 -11.75 -24.82 -0.16
N GLY A 344 -11.61 -26.05 -0.65
CA GLY A 344 -10.96 -27.16 0.06
C GLY A 344 -9.43 -27.15 0.01
N ASN A 345 -8.79 -26.20 -0.66
CA ASN A 345 -7.33 -26.09 -0.65
C ASN A 345 -6.83 -25.52 0.68
N ARG A 346 -5.66 -26.00 1.12
CA ARG A 346 -4.99 -25.52 2.35
C ARG A 346 -4.33 -24.17 2.10
N VAL A 347 -4.44 -23.26 3.06
CA VAL A 347 -3.88 -21.91 2.97
C VAL A 347 -2.40 -21.92 3.31
N THR A 348 -1.61 -21.28 2.47
CA THR A 348 -0.18 -21.04 2.68
C THR A 348 0.07 -19.72 3.43
N ARG A 349 1.25 -19.55 4.04
CA ARG A 349 1.63 -18.30 4.72
C ARG A 349 1.56 -17.08 3.79
N GLY A 350 2.00 -17.21 2.54
CA GLY A 350 1.88 -16.13 1.54
C GLY A 350 0.43 -15.77 1.22
N GLN A 351 -0.43 -16.78 1.05
CA GLN A 351 -1.86 -16.54 0.83
C GLN A 351 -2.54 -15.89 2.04
N ALA A 352 -2.17 -16.27 3.27
CA ALA A 352 -2.75 -15.64 4.45
C ALA A 352 -2.28 -14.20 4.63
N ALA A 353 -1.00 -13.89 4.35
CA ALA A 353 -0.52 -12.50 4.38
C ALA A 353 -1.27 -11.64 3.35
N HIS A 354 -1.45 -12.15 2.13
CA HIS A 354 -2.25 -11.49 1.10
C HIS A 354 -3.69 -11.24 1.56
N MET A 355 -4.36 -12.28 2.08
CA MET A 355 -5.73 -12.17 2.57
C MET A 355 -5.87 -11.15 3.71
N VAL A 356 -4.98 -11.22 4.71
CA VAL A 356 -5.03 -10.33 5.87
C VAL A 356 -4.72 -8.88 5.48
N ARG A 357 -3.78 -8.66 4.56
CA ARG A 357 -3.52 -7.33 4.00
C ARG A 357 -4.72 -6.81 3.22
N GLY A 358 -5.36 -7.64 2.40
CA GLY A 358 -6.58 -7.29 1.67
C GLY A 358 -7.68 -6.81 2.63
N VAL A 359 -7.90 -7.53 3.75
CA VAL A 359 -8.87 -7.10 4.78
C VAL A 359 -8.48 -5.75 5.40
N ALA A 360 -7.20 -5.54 5.69
CA ALA A 360 -6.73 -4.30 6.29
C ALA A 360 -6.87 -3.08 5.37
N LEU A 361 -6.69 -3.26 4.06
CA LEU A 361 -6.74 -2.18 3.07
C LEU A 361 -8.14 -1.92 2.49
N ALA A 362 -9.07 -2.87 2.64
CA ALA A 362 -10.40 -2.76 2.09
C ALA A 362 -11.21 -1.64 2.79
N ALA A 363 -11.47 -0.55 2.07
CA ALA A 363 -12.35 0.52 2.51
C ALA A 363 -13.76 -0.03 2.79
N GLY A 364 -14.33 0.25 3.96
CA GLY A 364 -15.66 -0.24 4.34
C GLY A 364 -15.72 -1.73 4.70
N ALA A 365 -14.58 -2.44 4.77
CA ALA A 365 -14.53 -3.83 5.22
C ALA A 365 -14.93 -4.02 6.69
N TRP A 366 -14.98 -2.95 7.49
CA TRP A 366 -15.21 -2.99 8.93
C TRP A 366 -16.55 -2.35 9.28
N SER A 367 -17.35 -3.02 10.12
CA SER A 367 -18.58 -2.42 10.66
C SER A 367 -18.25 -1.20 11.55
N ALA A 368 -19.19 -0.27 11.71
CA ALA A 368 -18.99 0.94 12.53
C ALA A 368 -18.63 0.62 13.99
N GLU A 369 -19.17 -0.47 14.55
CA GLU A 369 -18.85 -0.96 15.90
C GLU A 369 -17.41 -1.52 15.95
N HIS A 370 -16.97 -2.21 14.90
CA HIS A 370 -15.66 -2.83 14.82
C HIS A 370 -14.55 -1.86 14.36
N GLN A 371 -14.91 -0.68 13.85
CA GLN A 371 -14.03 0.44 13.49
C GLN A 371 -13.40 1.13 14.71
N ALA A 372 -13.97 0.99 15.92
CA ALA A 372 -13.47 1.64 17.14
C ALA A 372 -12.16 1.04 17.69
N SER A 373 -11.78 -0.15 17.23
CA SER A 373 -10.48 -0.79 17.46
C SER A 373 -9.89 -1.22 16.11
N PRO A 374 -9.50 -0.27 15.25
CA PRO A 374 -8.88 -0.63 13.98
C PRO A 374 -7.53 -1.30 14.28
N PRO A 375 -7.00 -2.13 13.35
CA PRO A 375 -5.59 -2.47 13.37
C PRO A 375 -4.75 -1.19 13.57
N PRO A 376 -3.52 -1.27 14.14
CA PRO A 376 -2.59 -0.14 14.12
C PRO A 376 -2.64 0.50 12.73
N ALA A 377 -2.85 1.82 12.73
CA ALA A 377 -3.34 2.59 11.59
C ALA A 377 -2.83 2.06 10.25
N ALA A 378 -3.78 1.77 9.36
CA ALA A 378 -3.56 1.52 7.94
C ALA A 378 -2.50 2.49 7.39
N CYS A 379 -1.33 1.92 7.12
CA CYS A 379 -0.08 2.58 6.77
C CYS A 379 0.50 3.49 7.88
N PHE A 380 1.79 3.30 8.08
CA PHE A 380 2.63 3.92 9.09
C PHE A 380 2.31 5.38 9.46
N ARG A 381 2.25 5.68 10.76
CA ARG A 381 2.67 7.00 11.27
C ARG A 381 4.18 7.01 11.42
N VAL A 382 4.85 7.72 10.52
CA VAL A 382 6.30 7.90 10.61
C VAL A 382 6.65 8.79 11.79
N GLY A 383 7.22 8.20 12.85
CA GLY A 383 7.77 8.95 13.99
C GLY A 383 7.64 8.33 15.38
N ASP A 384 7.30 7.05 15.56
CA ASP A 384 7.38 6.43 16.89
C ASP A 384 8.86 6.16 17.25
N PRO A 385 9.47 6.92 18.19
CA PRO A 385 10.86 6.77 18.57
C PRO A 385 11.13 5.44 19.31
N ALA A 386 10.07 4.74 19.75
CA ALA A 386 10.21 3.52 20.54
C ALA A 386 10.61 2.28 19.73
N ARG A 387 10.73 2.37 18.39
CA ARG A 387 10.95 1.19 17.52
C ARG A 387 12.10 1.30 16.53
N LEU A 388 12.90 2.36 16.58
CA LEU A 388 14.21 2.41 15.92
C LEU A 388 15.28 1.92 16.91
N GLY A 389 15.30 0.60 17.11
CA GLY A 389 16.34 -0.13 17.84
C GLY A 389 17.38 -0.71 16.90
#